data_AF-A0A1J1HND2-F1
#
_entry.id   AF-A0A1J1HND2-F1
#
_cell.length_a   1.000
_cell.length_b   1.000
_cell.length_c   1.000
_cell.angle_alpha   90.00
_cell.angle_beta   90.00
_cell.angle_gamma   90.00
#
_symmetry.space_group_name_H-M   'P 1'
#
loop_
_entity.id
_entity.type
_entity.pdbx_description
1 polymer ?
#
loop_
_entity_poly.entity_id
_entity_poly.type
_entity_poly.pdbx_seq_one_letter_code
_entity_poly.pdbx_strand_id
1 'polypeptide(L)'
;MAPPQIMPNIGVDLTIPRNPFLTPPPYIPNFSSSNSSPPSTVTSTPPPQTTTLHSHHITSSPQQTIFHQMTSSSTHPFFASVESIREEAARLLFMNVNFLKNLAPFTQLPLTDQLTLFEESWREFFIMGVAENLLPINFTQLLFAYEFMNTACHESKTKISTETMIREIEAFQEILNKFIQMRVDRNEYVYLRAIVLYKNDFNSNHNNNNNNKDKDNSQDIITSTSDDSSSDLSHNNSTTTFKTTSSSSGKTLEEPLKVKALENNAKDALAAYEQSYYGITHQIRYKNLLALLPSLKLVSHFTIEELFFRRNIGHVPLLKLLIDFYMQRKA
;
A
#
# COMPACT_ATOMS: atom_id res chain seq x y z
N MET A 1 27.80 39.71 -5.55
CA MET A 1 26.62 38.96 -6.02
C MET A 1 27.10 37.66 -6.64
N ALA A 2 26.72 36.52 -6.07
CA ALA A 2 26.90 35.20 -6.69
C ALA A 2 25.57 34.76 -7.32
N PRO A 3 25.57 33.96 -8.41
CA PRO A 3 24.34 33.55 -9.08
C PRO A 3 23.52 32.56 -8.22
N PRO A 4 22.20 32.45 -8.46
CA PRO A 4 21.36 31.50 -7.73
C PRO A 4 21.78 30.06 -8.04
N GLN A 5 21.95 29.25 -6.99
CA GLN A 5 22.15 27.81 -7.09
C GLN A 5 20.86 27.17 -7.60
N ILE A 6 20.82 26.83 -8.89
CA ILE A 6 19.73 26.06 -9.48
C ILE A 6 19.87 24.62 -8.99
N MET A 7 18.99 24.21 -8.08
CA MET A 7 18.85 22.81 -7.71
C MET A 7 18.43 22.02 -8.96
N PRO A 8 19.14 20.94 -9.36
CA PRO A 8 18.66 20.10 -10.44
C PRO A 8 17.37 19.42 -9.99
N ASN A 9 16.29 19.68 -10.73
CA ASN A 9 14.99 19.06 -10.52
C ASN A 9 15.08 17.56 -10.84
N ILE A 10 15.27 16.72 -9.82
CA ILE A 10 15.25 15.24 -9.97
C ILE A 10 13.79 14.75 -10.03
N GLY A 11 13.07 15.26 -11.02
CA GLY A 11 11.85 14.65 -11.51
C GLY A 11 12.21 13.40 -12.30
N VAL A 12 11.62 12.25 -11.93
CA VAL A 12 11.57 11.10 -12.85
C VAL A 12 10.75 11.55 -14.05
N ASP A 13 11.40 11.71 -15.20
CA ASP A 13 10.74 12.15 -16.43
C ASP A 13 9.83 11.03 -16.95
N LEU A 14 8.53 11.16 -16.62
CA LEU A 14 7.46 10.25 -17.02
C LEU A 14 7.14 10.30 -18.52
N THR A 15 7.79 11.16 -19.31
CA THR A 15 7.59 11.25 -20.77
C THR A 15 8.50 10.31 -21.57
N ILE A 16 9.55 9.78 -20.96
CA ILE A 16 10.44 8.80 -21.59
C ILE A 16 9.80 7.40 -21.45
N PRO A 17 9.76 6.55 -22.50
CA PRO A 17 9.36 5.14 -22.40
C PRO A 17 10.46 4.28 -21.72
N ARG A 18 11.03 4.79 -20.63
CA ARG A 18 12.02 4.10 -19.79
C ARG A 18 11.27 3.24 -18.80
N ASN A 19 11.63 1.96 -18.72
CA ASN A 19 11.08 1.07 -17.69
C ASN A 19 11.60 1.52 -16.31
N PRO A 20 10.76 2.05 -15.40
CA PRO A 20 11.23 2.58 -14.13
C PRO A 20 11.82 1.50 -13.20
N PHE A 21 11.58 0.22 -13.51
CA PHE A 21 12.08 -0.92 -12.74
C PHE A 21 13.39 -1.53 -13.27
N LEU A 22 13.91 -1.10 -14.42
CA LEU A 22 15.11 -1.71 -15.04
C LEU A 22 16.28 -0.75 -15.29
N THR A 23 16.12 0.55 -15.06
CA THR A 23 17.25 1.48 -15.09
C THR A 23 17.49 2.05 -13.70
N PRO A 24 18.53 1.59 -12.96
CA PRO A 24 18.93 2.31 -11.75
C PRO A 24 19.29 3.76 -12.12
N PRO A 25 19.00 4.74 -11.26
CA PRO A 25 19.49 6.09 -11.46
C PRO A 25 21.03 6.09 -11.49
N PRO A 26 21.66 6.99 -12.26
CA PRO A 26 23.11 7.04 -12.35
C PRO A 26 23.72 7.29 -10.97
N TYR A 27 24.62 6.39 -10.56
CA TYR A 27 25.38 6.52 -9.31
C TYR A 27 26.16 7.84 -9.32
N ILE A 28 25.86 8.73 -8.37
CA ILE A 28 26.61 9.96 -8.13
C ILE A 28 27.56 9.68 -6.95
N PRO A 29 28.88 9.59 -7.16
CA PRO A 29 29.82 9.47 -6.05
C PRO A 29 29.76 10.75 -5.21
N ASN A 30 29.44 10.62 -3.92
CA ASN A 30 29.59 11.73 -2.98
C ASN A 30 31.09 12.03 -2.81
N PHE A 31 31.56 13.11 -3.44
CA PHE A 31 32.86 13.68 -3.10
C PHE A 31 32.81 14.24 -1.68
N SER A 32 33.52 13.58 -0.78
CA SER A 32 33.70 13.99 0.61
C SER A 32 34.52 15.29 0.70
N SER A 33 33.82 16.42 0.74
CA SER A 33 34.43 17.74 0.96
C SER A 33 34.92 17.86 2.39
N SER A 34 36.23 17.69 2.57
CA SER A 34 36.91 17.83 3.86
C SER A 34 36.91 19.28 4.38
N ASN A 35 36.49 19.42 5.63
CA ASN A 35 36.84 20.44 6.63
C ASN A 35 37.68 21.67 6.17
N SER A 36 37.09 22.87 6.25
CA SER A 36 37.82 24.09 6.64
C SER A 36 36.88 25.19 7.18
N SER A 37 37.18 25.66 8.38
CA SER A 37 36.67 26.91 9.01
C SER A 37 37.82 27.93 9.09
N PRO A 38 37.66 29.16 9.62
CA PRO A 38 36.44 29.92 9.93
C PRO A 38 36.38 31.14 8.96
N PRO A 39 36.53 32.47 9.28
CA PRO A 39 36.49 33.24 10.53
C PRO A 39 35.18 34.03 10.76
N SER A 40 35.05 34.64 11.93
CA SER A 40 33.96 35.58 12.31
C SER A 40 34.37 37.04 12.07
N THR A 41 33.42 37.93 11.76
CA THR A 41 33.61 39.39 11.91
C THR A 41 32.36 40.06 12.49
N VAL A 42 32.58 40.79 13.58
CA VAL A 42 31.64 41.67 14.30
C VAL A 42 31.12 42.84 13.46
N THR A 43 29.84 43.21 13.66
CA THR A 43 29.37 44.60 13.55
C THR A 43 28.30 44.89 14.61
N SER A 44 28.26 46.13 15.08
CA SER A 44 27.66 46.59 16.35
C SER A 44 26.29 47.32 16.21
N THR A 45 25.42 47.14 17.21
CA THR A 45 24.41 48.13 17.66
C THR A 45 25.12 49.28 18.42
N PRO A 46 24.61 50.53 18.49
CA PRO A 46 23.58 50.96 19.48
C PRO A 46 22.70 52.17 19.00
N PRO A 47 22.04 53.01 19.85
CA PRO A 47 20.73 52.73 20.44
C PRO A 47 19.72 53.94 20.31
N PRO A 48 18.81 54.34 21.24
CA PRO A 48 17.45 54.79 20.86
C PRO A 48 17.13 56.27 21.19
N GLN A 49 15.91 56.73 20.83
CA GLN A 49 15.32 57.96 21.40
C GLN A 49 13.85 57.76 21.82
N THR A 50 13.47 58.45 22.89
CA THR A 50 12.20 58.36 23.63
C THR A 50 11.40 59.67 23.54
N THR A 51 10.06 59.61 23.41
CA THR A 51 9.04 60.53 24.00
C THR A 51 7.63 60.09 23.53
N THR A 52 6.69 59.67 24.40
CA THR A 52 5.58 60.46 25.04
C THR A 52 4.63 61.17 24.05
N LEU A 53 3.29 61.24 24.19
CA LEU A 53 2.29 60.84 25.22
C LEU A 53 0.85 60.99 24.64
N HIS A 54 -0.18 60.51 25.37
CA HIS A 54 -1.65 60.73 25.17
C HIS A 54 -2.37 59.96 24.02
N SER A 55 -3.70 59.73 24.05
CA SER A 55 -4.61 59.04 25.00
C SER A 55 -6.09 59.41 24.68
N HIS A 56 -7.05 58.49 24.93
CA HIS A 56 -8.53 58.63 24.85
C HIS A 56 -9.12 58.78 23.41
N HIS A 57 -10.07 57.96 22.95
CA HIS A 57 -11.45 57.94 23.46
C HIS A 57 -12.23 56.64 23.13
N ILE A 58 -13.29 56.38 23.90
CA ILE A 58 -14.31 55.33 23.65
C ILE A 58 -15.49 55.94 22.89
N THR A 59 -16.07 55.20 21.93
CA THR A 59 -17.48 55.30 21.49
C THR A 59 -18.00 53.92 21.11
N SER A 60 -19.26 53.64 21.43
CA SER A 60 -19.94 52.34 21.28
C SER A 60 -21.24 52.48 20.46
N SER A 61 -21.92 51.34 20.25
CA SER A 61 -23.33 51.21 19.78
C SER A 61 -23.53 51.07 18.24
N PRO A 62 -24.67 50.50 17.76
CA PRO A 62 -24.60 49.15 17.17
C PRO A 62 -25.51 48.87 15.93
N GLN A 63 -25.53 47.60 15.51
CA GLN A 63 -26.53 46.92 14.65
C GLN A 63 -26.70 47.34 13.18
N GLN A 64 -26.31 46.40 12.29
CA GLN A 64 -26.95 45.97 11.02
C GLN A 64 -26.00 44.92 10.36
N THR A 65 -26.42 43.82 9.74
CA THR A 65 -27.76 43.32 9.36
C THR A 65 -27.78 41.79 9.45
N ILE A 66 -28.94 41.20 9.75
CA ILE A 66 -29.18 39.74 9.63
C ILE A 66 -29.33 39.37 8.14
N PHE A 67 -29.20 38.07 7.78
CA PHE A 67 -29.21 37.48 6.42
C PHE A 67 -27.92 37.58 5.61
N HIS A 68 -27.00 36.63 5.81
CA HIS A 68 -26.66 35.62 4.79
C HIS A 68 -25.63 34.60 5.34
N GLN A 69 -26.09 33.39 5.68
CA GLN A 69 -25.24 32.20 5.55
C GLN A 69 -26.12 30.97 5.39
N MET A 70 -26.08 30.37 4.20
CA MET A 70 -26.71 29.08 3.93
C MET A 70 -25.91 28.00 4.64
N THR A 71 -26.60 27.21 5.48
CA THR A 71 -26.32 25.80 5.78
C THR A 71 -24.87 25.32 5.57
N SER A 72 -23.91 25.87 6.32
CA SER A 72 -22.62 25.21 6.53
C SER A 72 -22.84 24.11 7.56
N SER A 73 -22.95 22.87 7.10
CA SER A 73 -22.93 21.69 7.96
C SER A 73 -21.60 21.67 8.72
N SER A 74 -21.62 22.04 9.99
CA SER A 74 -20.43 22.12 10.84
C SER A 74 -19.93 20.72 11.20
N THR A 75 -19.17 20.11 10.28
CA THR A 75 -18.37 18.93 10.59
C THR A 75 -17.36 19.30 11.68
N HIS A 76 -17.42 18.62 12.83
CA HIS A 76 -16.45 18.86 13.90
C HIS A 76 -15.02 18.71 13.36
N PRO A 77 -14.03 19.50 13.82
CA PRO A 77 -12.66 19.49 13.29
C PRO A 77 -12.03 18.09 13.20
N PHE A 78 -12.40 17.21 14.13
CA PHE A 78 -12.04 15.78 14.10
C PHE A 78 -12.48 15.08 12.81
N PHE A 79 -13.74 15.18 12.41
CA PHE A 79 -14.24 14.51 11.20
C PHE A 79 -13.69 15.14 9.91
N ALA A 80 -13.32 16.43 9.95
CA ALA A 80 -12.70 17.10 8.82
C ALA A 80 -11.31 16.51 8.48
N SER A 81 -10.46 16.23 9.48
CA SER A 81 -9.15 15.60 9.21
C SER A 81 -9.27 14.12 8.83
N VAL A 82 -10.26 13.40 9.36
CA VAL A 82 -10.58 12.04 8.88
C VAL A 82 -10.95 12.04 7.41
N GLU A 83 -11.83 12.95 6.97
CA GLU A 83 -12.22 13.04 5.57
C GLU A 83 -11.03 13.44 4.67
N SER A 84 -10.14 14.33 5.14
CA SER A 84 -8.90 14.67 4.42
C SER A 84 -7.97 13.47 4.23
N ILE A 85 -7.82 12.60 5.25
CA ILE A 85 -7.05 11.35 5.13
C ILE A 85 -7.69 10.42 4.10
N ARG A 86 -9.03 10.34 4.05
CA ARG A 86 -9.78 9.52 3.08
C ARG A 86 -9.68 10.06 1.65
N GLU A 87 -9.74 11.38 1.46
CA GLU A 87 -9.54 12.01 0.15
C GLU A 87 -8.16 11.67 -0.42
N GLU A 88 -7.11 11.80 0.38
CA GLU A 88 -5.75 11.53 -0.09
C GLU A 88 -5.49 10.03 -0.29
N ALA A 89 -6.15 9.17 0.50
CA ALA A 89 -6.18 7.72 0.25
C ALA A 89 -6.87 7.36 -1.08
N ALA A 90 -7.92 8.10 -1.48
CA ALA A 90 -8.56 7.93 -2.78
C ALA A 90 -7.67 8.43 -3.93
N ARG A 91 -6.98 9.57 -3.73
CA ARG A 91 -5.98 10.09 -4.68
C ARG A 91 -4.84 9.09 -4.90
N LEU A 92 -4.33 8.45 -3.84
CA LEU A 92 -3.36 7.35 -3.92
C LEU A 92 -3.82 6.18 -4.79
N LEU A 93 -5.06 5.72 -4.63
CA LEU A 93 -5.58 4.60 -5.42
C LEU A 93 -5.64 4.95 -6.91
N PHE A 94 -6.05 6.18 -7.25
CA PHE A 94 -6.00 6.66 -8.63
C PHE A 94 -4.56 6.74 -9.16
N MET A 95 -3.60 7.22 -8.35
CA MET A 95 -2.18 7.23 -8.71
C MET A 95 -1.65 5.81 -8.95
N ASN A 96 -1.99 4.83 -8.10
CA ASN A 96 -1.61 3.43 -8.27
C ASN A 96 -2.20 2.81 -9.55
N VAL A 97 -3.49 3.04 -9.82
CA VAL A 97 -4.15 2.60 -11.08
C VAL A 97 -3.49 3.23 -12.30
N ASN A 98 -3.22 4.54 -12.25
CA ASN A 98 -2.56 5.25 -13.35
C ASN A 98 -1.11 4.81 -13.55
N PHE A 99 -0.38 4.51 -12.48
CA PHE A 99 0.98 3.97 -12.54
C PHE A 99 1.01 2.64 -13.31
N LEU A 100 0.10 1.70 -12.98
CA LEU A 100 -0.02 0.43 -13.68
C LEU A 100 -0.39 0.60 -15.16
N LYS A 101 -1.28 1.53 -15.49
CA LYS A 101 -1.66 1.83 -16.90
C LYS A 101 -0.51 2.36 -17.75
N ASN A 102 0.45 3.05 -17.15
CA ASN A 102 1.60 3.60 -17.86
C ASN A 102 2.83 2.68 -17.79
N LEU A 103 2.71 1.50 -17.16
CA LEU A 103 3.80 0.58 -16.97
C LEU A 103 3.96 -0.39 -18.15
N ALA A 104 4.89 -0.08 -19.05
CA ALA A 104 5.09 -0.83 -20.30
C ALA A 104 5.17 -2.37 -20.17
N PRO A 105 5.96 -2.99 -19.28
CA PRO A 105 6.02 -4.45 -19.17
C PRO A 105 4.72 -5.09 -18.64
N PHE A 106 3.95 -4.34 -17.85
CA PHE A 106 2.65 -4.78 -17.33
C PHE A 106 1.58 -4.69 -18.42
N THR A 107 1.51 -3.57 -19.15
CA THR A 107 0.56 -3.38 -20.26
C THR A 107 0.82 -4.30 -21.46
N GLN A 108 2.01 -4.92 -21.53
CA GLN A 108 2.39 -5.95 -22.50
C GLN A 108 1.98 -7.39 -22.10
N LEU A 109 1.41 -7.61 -20.91
CA LEU A 109 0.82 -8.90 -20.52
C LEU A 109 -0.62 -9.03 -21.07
N PRO A 110 -1.19 -10.24 -21.17
CA PRO A 110 -2.61 -10.44 -21.43
C PRO A 110 -3.49 -9.68 -20.43
N LEU A 111 -4.68 -9.26 -20.86
CA LEU A 111 -5.57 -8.48 -20.00
C LEU A 111 -6.03 -9.29 -18.78
N THR A 112 -6.19 -10.61 -18.94
CA THR A 112 -6.45 -11.56 -17.85
C THR A 112 -5.35 -11.53 -16.78
N ASP A 113 -4.09 -11.51 -17.21
CA ASP A 113 -2.92 -11.45 -16.32
C ASP A 113 -2.81 -10.07 -15.65
N GLN A 114 -3.01 -8.99 -16.40
CA GLN A 114 -3.05 -7.63 -15.83
C GLN A 114 -4.09 -7.52 -14.71
N LEU A 115 -5.32 -8.00 -14.94
CA LEU A 115 -6.36 -8.00 -13.93
C LEU A 115 -6.03 -8.89 -12.73
N THR A 116 -5.56 -10.12 -12.98
CA THR A 116 -5.23 -11.09 -11.92
C THR A 116 -4.12 -10.55 -11.02
N LEU A 117 -3.04 -10.04 -11.61
CA LEU A 117 -1.92 -9.47 -10.85
C LEU A 117 -2.35 -8.22 -10.06
N PHE A 118 -3.17 -7.34 -10.65
CA PHE A 118 -3.65 -6.15 -9.95
C PHE A 118 -4.60 -6.49 -8.79
N GLU A 119 -5.53 -7.44 -9.00
CA GLU A 119 -6.43 -7.93 -7.96
C GLU A 119 -5.66 -8.53 -6.76
N GLU A 120 -4.58 -9.27 -7.02
CA GLU A 120 -3.77 -9.89 -5.98
C GLU A 120 -2.74 -8.92 -5.33
N SER A 121 -2.54 -7.70 -5.86
CA SER A 121 -1.49 -6.77 -5.42
C SER A 121 -1.97 -5.37 -4.96
N TRP A 122 -3.21 -4.97 -5.22
CA TRP A 122 -3.64 -3.58 -4.99
C TRP A 122 -3.56 -3.14 -3.51
N ARG A 123 -3.81 -4.06 -2.55
CA ARG A 123 -3.73 -3.78 -1.11
C ARG A 123 -2.28 -3.47 -0.68
N GLU A 124 -1.32 -4.24 -1.17
CA GLU A 124 0.10 -4.00 -0.90
C GLU A 124 0.59 -2.70 -1.57
N PHE A 125 0.09 -2.39 -2.77
CA PHE A 125 0.31 -1.09 -3.45
C PHE A 125 -0.26 0.09 -2.65
N PHE A 126 -1.43 -0.08 -2.02
CA PHE A 126 -2.01 0.92 -1.14
C PHE A 126 -1.15 1.14 0.10
N ILE A 127 -0.75 0.06 0.80
CA ILE A 127 0.10 0.13 2.01
C ILE A 127 1.45 0.83 1.70
N MET A 128 2.12 0.45 0.60
CA MET A 128 3.35 1.14 0.15
C MET A 128 3.10 2.60 -0.27
N GLY A 129 1.96 2.89 -0.89
CA GLY A 129 1.54 4.26 -1.21
C GLY A 129 1.35 5.14 0.03
N VAL A 130 0.74 4.58 1.09
CA VAL A 130 0.58 5.26 2.39
C VAL A 130 1.94 5.52 3.03
N ALA A 131 2.85 4.54 3.01
CA ALA A 131 4.21 4.65 3.54
C ALA A 131 5.06 5.73 2.84
N GLU A 132 4.84 5.97 1.55
CA GLU A 132 5.58 6.96 0.77
C GLU A 132 4.95 8.36 0.84
N ASN A 133 3.62 8.50 0.91
CA ASN A 133 2.93 9.79 0.66
C ASN A 133 2.00 10.30 1.79
N LEU A 134 1.52 9.46 2.71
CA LEU A 134 0.47 9.84 3.70
C LEU A 134 0.96 9.88 5.15
N LEU A 135 2.28 9.80 5.37
CA LEU A 135 2.85 9.91 6.70
C LEU A 135 2.96 11.39 7.14
N PRO A 136 2.63 11.73 8.41
CA PRO A 136 2.14 10.85 9.47
C PRO A 136 0.62 10.61 9.38
N ILE A 137 0.20 9.36 9.57
CA ILE A 137 -1.21 8.95 9.58
C ILE A 137 -1.69 8.58 11.00
N ASN A 138 -2.88 9.04 11.38
CA ASN A 138 -3.47 8.79 12.69
C ASN A 138 -4.55 7.69 12.63
N PHE A 139 -4.15 6.44 12.84
CA PHE A 139 -5.07 5.29 12.85
C PHE A 139 -6.05 5.31 14.01
N THR A 140 -5.69 5.86 15.18
CA THR A 140 -6.62 6.04 16.31
C THR A 140 -7.80 6.92 15.88
N GLN A 141 -7.54 7.93 15.04
CA GLN A 141 -8.59 8.79 14.50
C GLN A 141 -9.53 8.04 13.54
N LEU A 142 -8.97 7.21 12.66
CA LEU A 142 -9.74 6.39 11.71
C LEU A 142 -10.57 5.33 12.44
N LEU A 143 -10.01 4.67 13.45
CA LEU A 143 -10.69 3.66 14.27
C LEU A 143 -11.88 4.26 15.02
N PHE A 144 -11.68 5.38 15.73
CA PHE A 144 -12.79 6.05 16.43
C PHE A 144 -13.88 6.52 15.46
N ALA A 145 -13.51 7.02 14.27
CA ALA A 145 -14.49 7.38 13.25
C ALA A 145 -15.26 6.16 12.69
N TYR A 146 -14.62 5.00 12.59
CA TYR A 146 -15.27 3.73 12.23
C TYR A 146 -16.23 3.24 13.33
N GLU A 147 -15.79 3.20 14.59
CA GLU A 147 -16.61 2.80 15.74
C GLU A 147 -17.84 3.70 15.90
N PHE A 148 -17.67 5.02 15.75
CA PHE A 148 -18.77 5.98 15.83
C PHE A 148 -19.82 5.75 14.72
N MET A 149 -19.40 5.46 13.49
CA MET A 149 -20.35 5.18 12.40
C MET A 149 -21.07 3.84 12.59
N ASN A 150 -20.37 2.79 13.03
CA ASN A 150 -20.94 1.45 13.20
C ASN A 150 -21.80 1.31 14.46
N THR A 151 -21.64 2.16 15.46
CA THR A 151 -22.53 2.22 16.62
C THR A 151 -23.79 3.08 16.36
N ALA A 152 -23.69 4.12 15.52
CA ALA A 152 -24.83 4.96 15.15
C ALA A 152 -25.81 4.26 14.20
N CYS A 153 -25.31 3.46 13.27
CA CYS A 153 -26.14 2.65 12.38
C CYS A 153 -26.37 1.26 13.00
N HIS A 154 -27.55 1.04 13.59
CA HIS A 154 -27.90 -0.18 14.34
C HIS A 154 -28.06 -1.47 13.50
N GLU A 155 -27.47 -1.50 12.30
CA GLU A 155 -27.40 -2.60 11.36
C GLU A 155 -25.95 -2.90 10.98
N SER A 156 -25.29 -3.84 11.68
CA SER A 156 -24.11 -4.47 11.11
C SER A 156 -23.90 -5.92 11.56
N LYS A 157 -24.25 -6.85 10.68
CA LYS A 157 -23.77 -8.24 10.68
C LYS A 157 -22.43 -8.32 9.94
N THR A 158 -21.42 -7.57 10.35
CA THR A 158 -20.07 -7.67 9.76
C THR A 158 -19.33 -8.91 10.29
N LYS A 159 -18.71 -9.66 9.37
CA LYS A 159 -18.17 -11.02 9.62
C LYS A 159 -16.77 -11.04 10.25
N ILE A 160 -16.25 -9.90 10.67
CA ILE A 160 -14.93 -9.74 11.28
C ILE A 160 -15.12 -9.10 12.66
N SER A 161 -14.57 -9.72 13.70
CA SER A 161 -14.54 -9.15 15.04
C SER A 161 -13.75 -7.84 15.04
N THR A 162 -14.20 -6.83 15.79
CA THR A 162 -13.46 -5.58 16.03
C THR A 162 -12.03 -5.86 16.50
N GLU A 163 -11.82 -6.93 17.28
CA GLU A 163 -10.51 -7.42 17.73
C GLU A 163 -9.57 -7.82 16.57
N THR A 164 -10.10 -8.42 15.50
CA THR A 164 -9.31 -8.72 14.30
C THR A 164 -8.96 -7.45 13.55
N MET A 165 -9.89 -6.51 13.41
CA MET A 165 -9.61 -5.22 12.79
C MET A 165 -8.53 -4.42 13.55
N ILE A 166 -8.58 -4.40 14.90
CA ILE A 166 -7.56 -3.75 15.73
C ILE A 166 -6.17 -4.37 15.46
N ARG A 167 -6.07 -5.70 15.46
CA ARG A 167 -4.79 -6.40 15.15
C ARG A 167 -4.29 -6.11 13.73
N GLU A 168 -5.17 -5.99 12.74
CA GLU A 168 -4.79 -5.61 11.38
C GLU A 168 -4.33 -4.14 11.30
N ILE A 169 -4.91 -3.23 12.11
CA ILE A 169 -4.46 -1.83 12.23
C ILE A 169 -3.08 -1.76 12.89
N GLU A 170 -2.86 -2.50 13.96
CA GLU A 170 -1.55 -2.61 14.63
C GLU A 170 -0.49 -3.13 13.66
N ALA A 171 -0.81 -4.18 12.89
CA ALA A 171 0.07 -4.69 11.82
C ALA A 171 0.34 -3.63 10.74
N PHE A 172 -0.67 -2.87 10.30
CA PHE A 172 -0.49 -1.77 9.34
C PHE A 172 0.47 -0.71 9.91
N GLN A 173 0.27 -0.28 11.16
CA GLN A 173 1.18 0.66 11.83
C GLN A 173 2.61 0.11 11.94
N GLU A 174 2.79 -1.16 12.30
CA GLU A 174 4.10 -1.80 12.39
C GLU A 174 4.81 -1.84 11.03
N ILE A 175 4.08 -2.17 9.96
CA ILE A 175 4.59 -2.18 8.58
C ILE A 175 5.09 -0.78 8.18
N LEU A 176 4.26 0.26 8.37
CA LEU A 176 4.66 1.64 8.07
C LEU A 176 5.89 2.07 8.88
N ASN A 177 5.92 1.73 10.18
CA ASN A 177 7.08 1.99 11.04
C ASN A 177 8.35 1.30 10.53
N LYS A 178 8.27 0.06 10.00
CA LYS A 178 9.41 -0.62 9.39
C LYS A 178 9.93 0.10 8.13
N PHE A 179 9.04 0.57 7.24
CA PHE A 179 9.43 1.39 6.09
C PHE A 179 10.16 2.69 6.52
N ILE A 180 9.67 3.37 7.57
CA ILE A 180 10.30 4.58 8.13
C ILE A 180 11.66 4.25 8.76
N GLN A 181 11.74 3.21 9.60
CA GLN A 181 12.96 2.80 10.29
C GLN A 181 14.06 2.39 9.31
N MET A 182 13.69 1.65 8.26
CA MET A 182 14.61 1.25 7.20
C MET A 182 15.00 2.41 6.27
N ARG A 183 14.31 3.56 6.33
CA ARG A 183 14.51 4.70 5.42
C ARG A 183 14.44 4.24 3.97
N VAL A 184 13.32 3.62 3.59
CA VAL A 184 13.11 3.16 2.22
C VAL A 184 13.00 4.36 1.28
N ASP A 185 13.83 4.38 0.24
CA ASP A 185 13.91 5.44 -0.75
C ASP A 185 12.98 5.20 -1.95
N ARG A 186 12.85 6.23 -2.79
CA ARG A 186 11.92 6.24 -3.92
C ARG A 186 12.21 5.15 -4.97
N ASN A 187 13.47 4.79 -5.18
CA ASN A 187 13.86 3.74 -6.13
C ASN A 187 13.57 2.36 -5.53
N GLU A 188 13.88 2.15 -4.25
CA GLU A 188 13.52 0.93 -3.52
C GLU A 188 12.01 0.69 -3.55
N TYR A 189 11.20 1.72 -3.29
CA TYR A 189 9.74 1.64 -3.42
C TYR A 189 9.28 1.27 -4.84
N VAL A 190 9.98 1.71 -5.88
CA VAL A 190 9.72 1.26 -7.25
C VAL A 190 10.03 -0.24 -7.35
N TYR A 191 11.25 -0.71 -7.05
CA TYR A 191 11.54 -2.15 -7.21
C TYR A 191 10.62 -3.05 -6.37
N LEU A 192 10.32 -2.68 -5.12
CA LEU A 192 9.40 -3.42 -4.25
C LEU A 192 7.99 -3.51 -4.85
N ARG A 193 7.49 -2.44 -5.49
CA ARG A 193 6.20 -2.49 -6.22
C ARG A 193 6.20 -3.52 -7.35
N ALA A 194 7.29 -3.71 -8.11
CA ALA A 194 7.33 -4.74 -9.15
C ALA A 194 7.39 -6.14 -8.55
N ILE A 195 8.19 -6.35 -7.51
CA ILE A 195 8.29 -7.65 -6.84
C ILE A 195 6.92 -8.07 -6.27
N VAL A 196 6.17 -7.11 -5.73
CA VAL A 196 4.79 -7.31 -5.24
C VAL A 196 3.77 -7.49 -6.36
N LEU A 197 3.94 -6.81 -7.50
CA LEU A 197 3.04 -6.89 -8.66
C LEU A 197 3.18 -8.21 -9.41
N TYR A 198 4.41 -8.69 -9.62
CA TYR A 198 4.70 -9.88 -10.42
C TYR A 198 4.89 -11.14 -9.57
N LYS A 199 4.54 -11.11 -8.27
CA LYS A 199 4.62 -12.30 -7.39
C LYS A 199 3.76 -13.43 -7.96
N ASN A 200 4.39 -14.58 -8.25
CA ASN A 200 3.67 -15.78 -8.66
C ASN A 200 3.44 -16.70 -7.46
N ASP A 201 2.40 -16.42 -6.67
CA ASP A 201 1.98 -17.27 -5.55
C ASP A 201 1.38 -18.62 -6.04
N PHE A 202 0.87 -18.69 -7.29
CA PHE A 202 0.14 -19.83 -7.83
C PHE A 202 1.01 -21.10 -8.01
N ASN A 203 2.28 -20.95 -8.38
CA ASN A 203 3.18 -22.09 -8.59
C ASN A 203 3.66 -22.78 -7.30
N SER A 204 3.55 -22.13 -6.13
CA SER A 204 4.09 -22.69 -4.87
C SER A 204 3.31 -23.91 -4.37
N ASN A 205 2.01 -23.98 -4.65
CA ASN A 205 1.14 -25.06 -4.14
C ASN A 205 1.11 -26.32 -5.01
N HIS A 206 1.57 -26.30 -6.26
CA HIS A 206 1.44 -27.47 -7.15
C HIS A 206 2.64 -28.44 -7.09
N ASN A 207 3.82 -27.96 -6.70
CA ASN A 207 5.05 -28.78 -6.69
C ASN A 207 5.19 -29.72 -5.47
N ASN A 208 4.39 -29.56 -4.42
CA ASN A 208 4.53 -30.37 -3.18
C ASN A 208 3.83 -31.74 -3.23
N ASN A 209 2.96 -32.01 -4.20
CA ASN A 209 2.14 -33.23 -4.22
C ASN A 209 2.75 -34.41 -5.02
N ASN A 210 3.89 -34.21 -5.73
CA ASN A 210 4.44 -35.22 -6.65
C ASN A 210 5.62 -36.05 -6.10
N ASN A 211 6.05 -35.84 -4.86
CA ASN A 211 7.29 -36.45 -4.32
C ASN A 211 7.07 -37.65 -3.36
N ASN A 212 5.85 -38.20 -3.27
CA ASN A 212 5.50 -39.30 -2.34
C ASN A 212 4.91 -40.54 -3.05
N LYS A 213 5.56 -40.96 -4.14
CA LYS A 213 5.52 -42.35 -4.62
C LYS A 213 6.96 -42.80 -4.89
N ASP A 214 7.18 -44.11 -4.83
CA ASP A 214 8.44 -44.80 -5.14
C ASP A 214 9.53 -44.76 -4.05
N LYS A 215 9.17 -45.23 -2.84
CA LYS A 215 10.07 -46.05 -2.01
C LYS A 215 9.32 -47.21 -1.35
N ASP A 216 9.18 -48.28 -2.10
CA ASP A 216 8.91 -49.61 -1.58
C ASP A 216 10.26 -50.33 -1.37
N ASN A 217 10.45 -50.98 -0.22
CA ASN A 217 10.97 -52.35 -0.06
C ASN A 217 11.50 -52.63 1.37
N SER A 218 11.23 -53.86 1.85
CA SER A 218 11.78 -54.60 3.01
C SER A 218 11.19 -54.42 4.42
N GLN A 219 10.60 -55.54 4.88
CA GLN A 219 10.49 -56.06 6.27
C GLN A 219 9.45 -55.38 7.21
N ASP A 220 8.67 -56.10 8.04
CA ASP A 220 8.56 -57.57 8.25
C ASP A 220 7.22 -57.98 8.94
N ILE A 221 6.85 -59.26 8.79
CA ILE A 221 6.07 -60.13 9.73
C ILE A 221 4.59 -59.80 10.09
N ILE A 222 3.69 -60.61 9.50
CA ILE A 222 2.60 -61.43 10.10
C ILE A 222 1.90 -60.93 11.41
N THR A 223 0.57 -60.74 11.36
CA THR A 223 -0.43 -61.52 12.15
C THR A 223 -1.83 -61.38 11.55
N SER A 224 -2.52 -62.51 11.41
CA SER A 224 -3.88 -62.62 10.88
C SER A 224 -4.95 -62.50 11.98
N THR A 225 -6.01 -61.73 11.73
CA THR A 225 -7.34 -61.97 12.31
C THR A 225 -8.42 -61.68 11.27
N SER A 226 -9.27 -62.67 11.01
CA SER A 226 -10.46 -62.57 10.17
C SER A 226 -11.63 -61.90 10.91
N ASP A 227 -12.80 -61.87 10.26
CA ASP A 227 -14.15 -61.63 10.81
C ASP A 227 -14.58 -60.13 10.87
N ASP A 228 -15.80 -59.72 10.52
CA ASP A 228 -16.88 -60.35 9.74
C ASP A 228 -17.89 -59.27 9.22
N SER A 229 -18.54 -59.55 8.09
CA SER A 229 -19.89 -59.14 7.59
C SER A 229 -20.52 -57.73 7.71
N SER A 230 -21.45 -57.49 6.75
CA SER A 230 -22.53 -56.46 6.68
C SER A 230 -22.12 -55.00 6.41
N SER A 231 -22.32 -54.45 5.20
CA SER A 231 -23.58 -53.96 4.58
C SER A 231 -24.19 -52.71 5.24
N ASP A 232 -24.25 -51.58 4.52
CA ASP A 232 -25.55 -51.13 4.00
C ASP A 232 -25.49 -50.08 2.87
N LEU A 233 -26.67 -49.78 2.32
CA LEU A 233 -26.99 -49.08 1.10
C LEU A 233 -26.81 -47.54 1.11
N SER A 234 -26.65 -47.01 -0.10
CA SER A 234 -26.79 -45.59 -0.43
C SER A 234 -28.14 -45.00 0.01
N HIS A 235 -28.14 -43.72 0.43
CA HIS A 235 -29.27 -42.82 0.18
C HIS A 235 -28.77 -41.42 -0.20
N ASN A 236 -29.08 -41.01 -1.43
CA ASN A 236 -28.91 -39.64 -1.90
C ASN A 236 -30.07 -38.77 -1.40
N ASN A 237 -29.78 -37.60 -0.85
CA ASN A 237 -30.78 -36.55 -0.62
C ASN A 237 -30.28 -35.19 -1.12
N SER A 238 -30.50 -34.94 -2.40
CA SER A 238 -30.35 -33.63 -3.02
C SER A 238 -31.15 -32.57 -2.26
N THR A 239 -30.48 -31.54 -1.74
CA THR A 239 -31.14 -30.29 -1.34
C THR A 239 -30.64 -29.16 -2.23
N THR A 240 -31.55 -28.67 -3.08
CA THR A 240 -31.28 -27.61 -4.05
C THR A 240 -31.28 -26.25 -3.36
N THR A 241 -30.11 -25.70 -3.05
CA THR A 241 -29.99 -24.31 -2.56
C THR A 241 -28.93 -23.53 -3.33
N PHE A 242 -29.44 -22.67 -4.21
CA PHE A 242 -28.85 -21.42 -4.72
C PHE A 242 -27.34 -21.42 -5.03
N LYS A 243 -27.05 -21.66 -6.32
CA LYS A 243 -25.77 -21.37 -6.97
C LYS A 243 -25.51 -19.86 -7.01
N THR A 244 -25.00 -19.28 -5.92
CA THR A 244 -24.29 -18.01 -5.99
C THR A 244 -23.09 -18.20 -6.92
N THR A 245 -22.91 -17.31 -7.88
CA THR A 245 -21.82 -17.36 -8.86
C THR A 245 -20.51 -16.89 -8.24
N SER A 246 -19.97 -17.66 -7.30
CA SER A 246 -18.56 -17.63 -6.98
C SER A 246 -17.80 -18.33 -8.10
N SER A 247 -17.50 -17.61 -9.17
CA SER A 247 -16.58 -18.07 -10.22
C SER A 247 -15.14 -18.02 -9.72
N SER A 248 -14.84 -18.87 -8.73
CA SER A 248 -13.46 -19.27 -8.39
C SER A 248 -12.92 -20.26 -9.42
N SER A 249 -13.15 -19.96 -10.71
CA SER A 249 -12.47 -20.63 -11.82
C SER A 249 -10.99 -20.29 -11.68
N GLY A 250 -10.13 -21.32 -11.65
CA GLY A 250 -8.73 -21.17 -11.28
C GLY A 250 -8.06 -20.05 -12.07
N LYS A 251 -7.59 -19.01 -11.37
CA LYS A 251 -6.87 -17.86 -11.94
C LYS A 251 -5.44 -18.29 -12.32
N THR A 252 -5.34 -19.12 -13.34
CA THR A 252 -4.06 -19.47 -13.96
C THR A 252 -3.66 -18.32 -14.86
N LEU A 253 -2.48 -17.76 -14.63
CA LEU A 253 -1.88 -16.76 -15.54
C LEU A 253 -1.66 -17.38 -16.93
N GLU A 254 -1.89 -16.60 -17.98
CA GLU A 254 -1.65 -16.98 -19.37
C GLU A 254 -0.14 -16.98 -19.70
N GLU A 255 0.64 -16.02 -19.19
CA GLU A 255 2.09 -15.92 -19.38
C GLU A 255 2.90 -16.05 -18.07
N PRO A 256 2.74 -17.14 -17.27
CA PRO A 256 3.33 -17.26 -15.93
C PRO A 256 4.85 -17.22 -15.92
N LEU A 257 5.50 -17.66 -17.00
CA LEU A 257 6.96 -17.60 -17.18
C LEU A 257 7.47 -16.17 -17.38
N LYS A 258 6.72 -15.33 -18.12
CA LYS A 258 7.06 -13.92 -18.36
C LYS A 258 6.83 -13.10 -17.09
N VAL A 259 5.72 -13.34 -16.39
CA VAL A 259 5.49 -12.79 -15.04
C VAL A 259 6.64 -13.16 -14.10
N LYS A 260 7.07 -14.44 -14.09
CA LYS A 260 8.20 -14.86 -13.25
C LYS A 260 9.53 -14.21 -13.65
N ALA A 261 9.77 -14.03 -14.94
CA ALA A 261 10.94 -13.29 -15.43
C ALA A 261 10.91 -11.82 -14.99
N LEU A 262 9.75 -11.16 -15.02
CA LEU A 262 9.58 -9.79 -14.51
C LEU A 262 9.80 -9.70 -12.99
N GLU A 263 9.33 -10.68 -12.22
CA GLU A 263 9.61 -10.78 -10.77
C GLU A 263 11.11 -10.92 -10.48
N ASN A 264 11.81 -11.80 -11.21
CA ASN A 264 13.24 -12.02 -11.06
C ASN A 264 14.04 -10.76 -11.46
N ASN A 265 13.74 -10.17 -12.62
CA ASN A 265 14.39 -8.95 -13.09
C ASN A 265 14.24 -7.79 -12.08
N ALA A 266 13.08 -7.68 -11.40
CA ALA A 266 12.87 -6.66 -10.37
C ALA A 266 13.70 -6.91 -9.10
N LYS A 267 13.89 -8.18 -8.72
CA LYS A 267 14.79 -8.57 -7.60
C LYS A 267 16.25 -8.31 -7.94
N ASP A 268 16.67 -8.66 -9.15
CA ASP A 268 18.03 -8.46 -9.63
C ASP A 268 18.35 -6.95 -9.76
N ALA A 269 17.39 -6.15 -10.25
CA ALA A 269 17.52 -4.69 -10.31
C ALA A 269 17.61 -4.05 -8.91
N LEU A 270 16.81 -4.52 -7.94
CA LEU A 270 16.95 -4.09 -6.54
C LEU A 270 18.32 -4.49 -5.99
N ALA A 271 18.75 -5.74 -6.16
CA ALA A 271 20.05 -6.20 -5.66
C ALA A 271 21.23 -5.40 -6.25
N ALA A 272 21.17 -5.05 -7.53
CA ALA A 272 22.16 -4.21 -8.20
C ALA A 272 22.14 -2.75 -7.69
N TYR A 273 20.93 -2.17 -7.50
CA TYR A 273 20.77 -0.85 -6.88
C TYR A 273 21.39 -0.83 -5.48
N GLU A 274 21.00 -1.79 -4.64
CA GLU A 274 21.51 -1.95 -3.28
C GLU A 274 23.04 -2.08 -3.25
N GLN A 275 23.61 -2.91 -4.12
CA GLN A 275 25.06 -3.09 -4.22
C GLN A 275 25.78 -1.80 -4.61
N SER A 276 25.18 -0.98 -5.48
CA SER A 276 25.76 0.29 -5.90
C SER A 276 25.67 1.39 -4.82
N TYR A 277 24.57 1.48 -4.08
CA TYR A 277 24.33 2.57 -3.11
C TYR A 277 24.77 2.24 -1.67
N TYR A 278 24.66 0.99 -1.22
CA TYR A 278 24.82 0.62 0.20
C TYR A 278 26.09 -0.19 0.53
N GLY A 279 27.02 -0.33 -0.42
CA GLY A 279 28.36 -0.85 -0.15
C GLY A 279 28.36 -2.23 0.54
N ILE A 280 29.10 -2.41 1.64
CA ILE A 280 29.25 -3.74 2.27
C ILE A 280 27.98 -4.28 2.94
N THR A 281 27.01 -3.43 3.29
CA THR A 281 25.78 -3.83 3.98
C THR A 281 24.61 -4.13 3.04
N HIS A 282 24.78 -3.95 1.72
CA HIS A 282 23.73 -4.14 0.70
C HIS A 282 22.97 -5.46 0.84
N GLN A 283 23.65 -6.59 1.09
CA GLN A 283 22.99 -7.89 1.20
C GLN A 283 22.04 -7.99 2.41
N ILE A 284 22.36 -7.30 3.51
CA ILE A 284 21.52 -7.27 4.71
C ILE A 284 20.31 -6.37 4.44
N ARG A 285 20.53 -5.19 3.84
CA ARG A 285 19.45 -4.26 3.48
C ARG A 285 18.47 -4.89 2.48
N TYR A 286 18.98 -5.45 1.38
CA TYR A 286 18.22 -6.24 0.40
C TYR A 286 17.35 -7.33 1.06
N LYS A 287 17.94 -8.17 1.93
CA LYS A 287 17.20 -9.24 2.63
C LYS A 287 16.10 -8.67 3.54
N ASN A 288 16.38 -7.58 4.26
CA ASN A 288 15.41 -6.92 5.13
C ASN A 288 14.24 -6.32 4.31
N LEU A 289 14.52 -5.70 3.16
CA LEU A 289 13.51 -5.13 2.27
C LEU A 289 12.55 -6.22 1.76
N LEU A 290 13.11 -7.36 1.31
CA LEU A 290 12.30 -8.50 0.89
C LEU A 290 11.50 -9.13 2.04
N ALA A 291 12.04 -9.12 3.26
CA ALA A 291 11.35 -9.64 4.45
C ALA A 291 10.14 -8.79 4.87
N LEU A 292 10.02 -7.53 4.40
CA LEU A 292 8.80 -6.74 4.60
C LEU A 292 7.63 -7.24 3.73
N LEU A 293 7.90 -7.75 2.53
CA LEU A 293 6.86 -8.02 1.53
C LEU A 293 5.79 -9.03 1.98
N PRO A 294 6.10 -10.13 2.69
CA PRO A 294 5.09 -11.02 3.24
C PRO A 294 4.19 -10.34 4.28
N SER A 295 4.74 -9.43 5.09
CA SER A 295 3.97 -8.73 6.14
C SER A 295 2.86 -7.83 5.58
N LEU A 296 2.99 -7.36 4.33
CA LEU A 296 1.95 -6.58 3.64
C LEU A 296 0.63 -7.35 3.48
N LYS A 297 0.66 -8.69 3.56
CA LYS A 297 -0.54 -9.56 3.53
C LYS A 297 -1.29 -9.64 4.87
N LEU A 298 -0.72 -9.10 5.97
CA LEU A 298 -1.36 -9.11 7.30
C LEU A 298 -2.53 -8.13 7.42
N VAL A 299 -2.59 -7.12 6.55
CA VAL A 299 -3.71 -6.17 6.49
C VAL A 299 -4.67 -6.64 5.41
N SER A 300 -5.92 -6.95 5.78
CA SER A 300 -6.92 -7.40 4.81
C SER A 300 -7.40 -6.25 3.93
N HIS A 301 -7.91 -6.60 2.75
CA HIS A 301 -8.65 -5.64 1.91
C HIS A 301 -9.87 -5.06 2.65
N PHE A 302 -10.51 -5.85 3.53
CA PHE A 302 -11.68 -5.41 4.29
C PHE A 302 -11.33 -4.26 5.24
N THR A 303 -10.25 -4.38 6.02
CA THR A 303 -9.81 -3.30 6.93
C THR A 303 -9.43 -2.02 6.16
N ILE A 304 -8.81 -2.14 4.98
CA ILE A 304 -8.52 -0.99 4.12
C ILE A 304 -9.83 -0.34 3.62
N GLU A 305 -10.81 -1.14 3.16
CA GLU A 305 -12.12 -0.63 2.75
C GLU A 305 -12.86 0.10 3.88
N GLU A 306 -13.00 -0.53 5.04
CA GLU A 306 -13.76 0.01 6.18
C GLU A 306 -13.20 1.35 6.69
N LEU A 307 -11.88 1.44 6.88
CA LEU A 307 -11.26 2.64 7.45
C LEU A 307 -11.25 3.81 6.47
N PHE A 308 -10.89 3.55 5.22
CA PHE A 308 -10.55 4.61 4.25
C PHE A 308 -11.67 4.93 3.25
N PHE A 309 -12.53 3.97 2.90
CA PHE A 309 -13.37 4.11 1.70
C PHE A 309 -14.86 3.85 1.92
N ARG A 310 -15.25 3.02 2.89
CA ARG A 310 -16.63 2.54 3.10
C ARG A 310 -17.66 3.66 3.20
N ARG A 311 -17.29 4.80 3.81
CA ARG A 311 -18.16 5.99 3.91
C ARG A 311 -18.52 6.59 2.54
N ASN A 312 -17.58 6.55 1.60
CA ASN A 312 -17.69 7.24 0.30
C ASN A 312 -18.17 6.29 -0.80
N ILE A 313 -17.86 4.98 -0.72
CA ILE A 313 -18.25 3.96 -1.73
C ILE A 313 -19.46 3.11 -1.30
N GLY A 314 -19.86 3.16 -0.03
CA GLY A 314 -20.91 2.31 0.53
C GLY A 314 -20.57 0.82 0.44
N HIS A 315 -21.57 -0.01 0.18
CA HIS A 315 -21.41 -1.47 0.11
C HIS A 315 -20.75 -1.98 -1.18
N VAL A 316 -20.31 -1.10 -2.09
CA VAL A 316 -19.60 -1.51 -3.31
C VAL A 316 -18.19 -1.97 -2.94
N PRO A 317 -17.75 -3.18 -3.33
CA PRO A 317 -16.37 -3.62 -3.10
C PRO A 317 -15.37 -2.72 -3.83
N LEU A 318 -14.33 -2.29 -3.13
CA LEU A 318 -13.35 -1.33 -3.67
C LEU A 318 -12.58 -1.92 -4.84
N LEU A 319 -12.22 -3.20 -4.76
CA LEU A 319 -11.60 -3.96 -5.85
C LEU A 319 -12.41 -3.86 -7.15
N LYS A 320 -13.74 -3.90 -7.09
CA LYS A 320 -14.59 -3.79 -8.29
C LYS A 320 -14.46 -2.41 -8.93
N LEU A 321 -14.50 -1.35 -8.12
CA LEU A 321 -14.26 0.02 -8.58
C LEU A 321 -12.85 0.17 -9.18
N LEU A 322 -11.82 -0.39 -8.54
CA LEU A 322 -10.45 -0.36 -9.05
C LEU A 322 -10.29 -1.04 -10.41
N ILE A 323 -10.92 -2.20 -10.61
CA ILE A 323 -10.95 -2.91 -11.90
C ILE A 323 -11.68 -2.07 -12.95
N ASP A 324 -12.83 -1.48 -12.61
CA ASP A 324 -13.62 -0.66 -13.55
C ASP A 324 -12.86 0.63 -13.94
N PHE A 325 -12.22 1.29 -12.97
CA PHE A 325 -11.31 2.41 -13.23
C PHE A 325 -10.11 2.00 -14.07
N TYR A 326 -9.54 0.79 -13.87
CA TYR A 326 -8.47 0.27 -14.72
C TYR A 326 -8.95 0.10 -16.17
N MET A 327 -10.13 -0.46 -16.38
CA MET A 327 -10.70 -0.69 -17.71
C MET A 327 -11.14 0.57 -18.46
N GLN A 328 -11.55 1.63 -17.76
CA GLN A 328 -12.17 2.84 -18.35
C GLN A 328 -11.25 3.74 -19.22
N ARG A 329 -10.10 3.26 -19.72
CA ARG A 329 -9.20 4.08 -20.57
C ARG A 329 -8.49 3.29 -21.68
N LYS A 330 -9.28 2.81 -22.65
CA LYS A 330 -8.85 2.48 -24.03
C LYS A 330 -9.73 3.22 -25.06
N ALA A 331 -9.82 4.54 -24.90
CA ALA A 331 -10.44 5.46 -25.84
C ALA A 331 -9.36 6.37 -26.42
#